data_AF-A0A0C2ML90-F1
#
_entry.id   AF-A0A0C2ML90-F1
#
_cell.length_a   1.000
_cell.length_b   1.000
_cell.length_c   1.000
_cell.angle_alpha   90.00
_cell.angle_beta   90.00
_cell.angle_gamma   90.00
#
_symmetry.space_group_name_H-M   'P 1'
#
loop_
_entity.id
_entity.type
_entity.pdbx_description
1 polymer ?
#
loop_
_entity_poly.entity_id
_entity_poly.type
_entity_poly.pdbx_seq_one_letter_code
_entity_poly.pdbx_strand_id
1 'polypeptide(L)'
;MQIFNSSHEYFPYQMIRLIVCRFTIGKLANRRYKLVIMVDYSKWDHIEVSDDEDDTHPNIDTPSLFRWRHRARVEKMQAFEEKVKNFETRKNYAMNEYQTIKQKIEEFKTANPSNYLPEALTQEMKDIERQIEDIKEEEALLNKEKKVDVIDKSLNHITWIRYQKINSANRYLSNSIKL
;
A
#
# COMPACT_ATOMS: atom_id res chain seq x y z
N MET A 1 -36.78 81.04 30.68
CA MET A 1 -37.15 80.08 29.62
C MET A 1 -35.93 79.94 28.73
N GLN A 2 -35.01 79.04 29.05
CA GLN A 2 -34.97 77.60 28.67
C GLN A 2 -35.11 77.38 27.16
N ILE A 3 -34.27 76.62 26.45
CA ILE A 3 -33.02 75.88 26.71
C ILE A 3 -32.33 75.73 25.34
N PHE A 4 -31.01 75.93 25.33
CA PHE A 4 -30.03 75.53 24.30
C PHE A 4 -29.82 74.02 24.30
N ASN A 5 -29.50 73.41 23.14
CA ASN A 5 -28.62 72.23 22.94
C ASN A 5 -28.76 71.85 21.45
N SER A 6 -27.82 72.09 20.51
CA SER A 6 -26.40 71.72 20.46
C SER A 6 -26.20 70.28 20.93
N SER A 7 -25.62 69.35 20.16
CA SER A 7 -24.30 69.44 19.55
C SER A 7 -24.07 68.19 18.67
N HIS A 8 -23.17 68.30 17.67
CA HIS A 8 -22.00 67.43 17.47
C HIS A 8 -22.19 65.89 17.55
N GLU A 9 -21.69 65.01 16.67
CA GLU A 9 -20.69 65.04 15.60
C GLU A 9 -20.40 63.55 15.23
N TYR A 10 -19.67 63.31 14.13
CA TYR A 10 -18.84 62.12 13.83
C TYR A 10 -19.46 60.73 13.50
N PHE A 11 -19.39 60.37 12.21
CA PHE A 11 -19.17 58.99 11.69
C PHE A 11 -17.82 58.44 12.23
N PRO A 12 -17.57 57.10 12.46
CA PRO A 12 -17.39 56.10 11.37
C PRO A 12 -17.58 54.57 11.70
N TYR A 13 -17.58 53.76 10.63
CA TYR A 13 -17.33 52.30 10.47
C TYR A 13 -17.19 51.34 11.69
N GLN A 14 -18.10 50.36 11.79
CA GLN A 14 -17.86 48.97 12.24
C GLN A 14 -18.92 48.06 11.53
N MET A 15 -18.57 47.43 10.42
CA MET A 15 -18.22 46.00 10.33
C MET A 15 -19.39 44.99 10.47
N ILE A 16 -19.66 44.34 9.33
CA ILE A 16 -20.02 42.92 9.17
C ILE A 16 -21.39 42.49 9.69
N ARG A 17 -22.34 42.25 8.76
CA ARG A 17 -22.97 40.92 8.59
C ARG A 17 -23.86 40.84 7.35
N LEU A 18 -23.52 39.84 6.52
CA LEU A 18 -24.44 39.00 5.75
C LEU A 18 -25.00 39.58 4.43
N ILE A 19 -24.10 39.64 3.45
CA ILE A 19 -24.40 39.10 2.12
C ILE A 19 -24.72 37.61 2.30
N VAL A 20 -25.88 37.14 1.83
CA VAL A 20 -26.15 35.87 1.11
C VAL A 20 -27.66 35.59 1.20
N CYS A 21 -28.41 35.97 0.17
CA CYS A 21 -29.56 35.17 -0.28
C CYS A 21 -30.02 35.66 -1.67
N ARG A 22 -29.21 35.38 -2.69
CA ARG A 22 -29.61 35.62 -4.09
C ARG A 22 -28.84 34.71 -5.04
N PHE A 23 -29.05 33.39 -4.94
CA PHE A 23 -28.68 32.45 -6.01
C PHE A 23 -29.43 31.12 -5.81
N THR A 24 -30.72 31.10 -6.12
CA THR A 24 -31.48 29.87 -6.33
C THR A 24 -32.14 29.95 -7.72
N ILE A 25 -32.14 28.81 -8.41
CA ILE A 25 -32.64 28.54 -9.78
C ILE A 25 -31.54 28.63 -10.85
N GLY A 26 -30.90 27.49 -11.13
CA GLY A 26 -30.13 27.29 -12.36
C GLY A 26 -28.89 26.43 -12.22
N LYS A 27 -29.06 25.12 -11.98
CA LYS A 27 -28.19 23.98 -12.38
C LYS A 27 -28.55 22.72 -11.59
N LEU A 28 -29.74 22.18 -11.83
CA LEU A 28 -30.04 20.76 -11.55
C LEU A 28 -30.33 20.08 -12.89
N ALA A 29 -29.36 20.15 -13.79
CA ALA A 29 -29.38 19.39 -15.05
C ALA A 29 -28.45 18.19 -14.90
N ASN A 30 -29.07 17.00 -14.93
CA ASN A 30 -28.49 15.70 -15.27
C ASN A 30 -27.05 15.43 -14.80
N ARG A 31 -26.93 14.85 -13.60
CA ARG A 31 -25.96 13.77 -13.40
C ARG A 31 -26.69 12.56 -12.82
N ARG A 32 -27.45 11.88 -13.68
CA ARG A 32 -27.64 10.43 -13.54
C ARG A 32 -26.28 9.81 -13.75
N TYR A 33 -25.50 9.68 -12.67
CA TYR A 33 -24.36 8.77 -12.68
C TYR A 33 -24.98 7.38 -12.89
N LYS A 34 -24.87 6.88 -14.11
CA LYS A 34 -25.04 5.46 -14.37
C LYS A 34 -23.87 4.81 -13.62
N LEU A 35 -24.08 4.48 -12.34
CA LEU A 35 -23.24 3.57 -11.58
C LEU A 35 -23.40 2.21 -12.24
N VAL A 36 -22.78 2.05 -13.42
CA VAL A 36 -22.35 0.74 -13.87
C VAL A 36 -21.27 0.39 -12.87
N ILE A 37 -21.62 -0.40 -11.87
CA ILE A 37 -20.66 -1.22 -11.13
C ILE A 37 -20.06 -2.15 -12.17
N MET A 38 -19.10 -1.63 -12.94
CA MET A 38 -18.30 -2.41 -13.86
C MET A 38 -17.48 -3.31 -12.96
N VAL A 39 -17.83 -4.59 -12.95
CA VAL A 39 -17.15 -5.58 -12.12
C VAL A 39 -15.72 -5.66 -12.64
N ASP A 40 -14.77 -5.32 -11.78
CA ASP A 40 -13.36 -5.32 -12.12
C ASP A 40 -12.79 -6.74 -12.02
N TYR A 41 -12.38 -7.28 -13.15
CA TYR A 41 -11.73 -8.59 -13.27
C TYR A 41 -10.19 -8.49 -13.34
N SER A 42 -9.60 -7.29 -13.18
CA SER A 42 -8.15 -7.03 -13.23
C SER A 42 -7.32 -7.97 -12.36
N LYS A 43 -7.90 -8.47 -11.25
CA LYS A 43 -7.27 -9.44 -10.35
C LYS A 43 -6.89 -10.76 -11.05
N TRP A 44 -7.58 -11.14 -12.13
CA TRP A 44 -7.41 -12.42 -12.81
C TRP A 44 -6.63 -12.33 -14.13
N ASP A 45 -6.21 -11.12 -14.50
CA ASP A 45 -5.57 -10.83 -15.80
C ASP A 45 -4.13 -11.38 -15.90
N HIS A 46 -3.45 -11.58 -14.76
CA HIS A 46 -2.04 -11.97 -14.69
C HIS A 46 -1.86 -13.23 -13.83
N ILE A 47 -2.43 -14.36 -14.27
CA ILE A 47 -2.24 -15.66 -13.61
C ILE A 47 -1.32 -16.51 -14.49
N GLU A 48 -0.10 -16.76 -14.03
CA GLU A 48 0.81 -17.71 -14.67
C GLU A 48 0.46 -19.13 -14.19
N VAL A 49 -0.10 -19.95 -15.07
CA VAL A 49 -0.42 -21.35 -14.79
C VAL A 49 0.74 -22.23 -15.24
N SER A 50 1.36 -22.98 -14.32
CA SER A 50 2.56 -23.78 -14.64
C SER A 50 2.29 -25.02 -15.50
N ASP A 51 1.03 -25.46 -15.59
CA ASP A 51 0.56 -26.70 -16.21
C ASP A 51 -0.50 -26.41 -17.29
N ASP A 52 -0.38 -25.26 -17.96
CA ASP A 52 -1.31 -24.87 -19.03
C ASP A 52 -1.03 -25.70 -20.30
N GLU A 53 -1.97 -26.59 -20.66
CA GLU A 53 -1.84 -27.55 -21.78
C GLU A 53 -2.01 -26.89 -23.16
N ASP A 54 -2.54 -25.65 -23.21
CA ASP A 54 -2.72 -24.89 -24.46
C ASP A 54 -1.41 -24.24 -24.96
N ASP A 55 -0.36 -24.26 -24.14
CA ASP A 55 0.93 -23.61 -24.35
C ASP A 55 1.98 -24.59 -24.95
N THR A 56 1.52 -25.49 -25.82
CA THR A 56 2.32 -26.60 -26.36
C THR A 56 2.80 -26.33 -27.80
N HIS A 57 4.11 -26.46 -28.02
CA HIS A 57 4.69 -26.39 -29.37
C HIS A 57 4.97 -27.80 -29.88
N PRO A 58 4.69 -28.14 -31.15
CA PRO A 58 4.83 -29.49 -31.72
C PRO A 58 6.24 -30.11 -31.65
N ASN A 59 7.25 -29.38 -31.18
CA ASN A 59 8.64 -29.85 -31.11
C ASN A 59 9.24 -29.75 -29.70
N ILE A 60 8.43 -29.44 -28.68
CA ILE A 60 8.88 -29.37 -27.28
C ILE A 60 8.14 -30.44 -26.49
N ASP A 61 8.90 -31.31 -25.82
CA ASP A 61 8.33 -32.31 -24.92
C ASP A 61 7.65 -31.64 -23.73
N THR A 62 6.32 -31.75 -23.69
CA THR A 62 5.46 -31.22 -22.63
C THR A 62 5.88 -31.63 -21.21
N PRO A 63 6.28 -32.89 -20.90
CA PRO A 63 6.65 -33.25 -19.51
C PRO A 63 7.97 -32.62 -19.06
N SER A 64 8.87 -32.32 -20.00
CA SER A 64 10.13 -31.64 -19.67
C SER A 64 9.88 -30.16 -19.44
N LEU A 65 9.11 -29.49 -20.32
CA LEU A 65 8.79 -28.07 -20.25
C LEU A 65 8.14 -27.68 -18.91
N PHE A 66 7.17 -28.45 -18.42
CA PHE A 66 6.52 -28.18 -17.14
C PHE A 66 7.48 -28.28 -15.95
N ARG A 67 8.43 -29.22 -15.97
CA ARG A 67 9.46 -29.32 -14.92
C ARG A 67 10.36 -28.09 -14.89
N TRP A 68 10.74 -27.57 -16.06
CA TRP A 68 11.54 -26.36 -16.17
C TRP A 68 10.77 -25.11 -15.73
N ARG A 69 9.51 -24.95 -16.14
CA ARG A 69 8.63 -23.85 -15.68
C ARG A 69 8.43 -23.89 -14.16
N HIS A 70 8.17 -25.08 -13.61
CA HIS A 70 8.03 -25.26 -12.16
C HIS A 70 9.32 -24.88 -11.42
N ARG A 71 10.48 -25.35 -11.91
CA ARG A 71 11.78 -25.02 -11.31
C ARG A 71 12.05 -23.53 -11.36
N ALA A 72 11.84 -22.88 -12.50
CA ALA A 72 12.02 -21.44 -12.66
C ALA A 72 11.11 -20.64 -11.71
N ARG A 73 9.86 -21.08 -11.50
CA ARG A 73 8.95 -20.45 -10.53
C ARG A 73 9.45 -20.59 -9.09
N VAL A 74 9.94 -21.77 -8.71
CA VAL A 74 10.51 -22.01 -7.38
C VAL A 74 11.77 -21.16 -7.17
N GLU A 75 12.65 -21.06 -8.16
CA GLU A 75 13.85 -20.23 -8.11
C GLU A 75 13.51 -18.74 -7.96
N LYS A 76 12.53 -18.22 -8.72
CA LYS A 76 12.02 -16.85 -8.55
C LYS A 76 11.50 -16.60 -7.14
N MET A 77 10.72 -17.54 -6.60
CA MET A 77 10.17 -17.43 -5.24
C MET A 77 11.27 -17.43 -4.17
N GLN A 78 12.29 -18.28 -4.31
CA GLN A 78 13.43 -18.32 -3.40
C GLN A 78 14.26 -17.02 -3.47
N ALA A 79 14.56 -16.54 -4.68
CA ALA A 79 15.27 -15.28 -4.88
C ALA A 79 14.50 -14.10 -4.28
N PHE A 80 13.17 -14.11 -4.40
CA PHE A 80 12.32 -13.09 -3.81
C PHE A 80 12.30 -13.15 -2.27
N GLU A 81 12.20 -14.34 -1.69
CA GLU A 81 12.27 -14.53 -0.23
C GLU A 81 13.62 -14.04 0.34
N GLU A 82 14.72 -14.30 -0.36
CA GLU A 82 16.04 -13.78 0.00
C GLU A 82 16.11 -12.25 -0.12
N LYS A 83 15.57 -11.66 -1.20
CA LYS A 83 15.45 -10.20 -1.40
C LYS A 83 14.70 -9.55 -0.22
N VAL A 84 13.58 -10.13 0.19
CA VAL A 84 12.77 -9.64 1.32
C VAL A 84 13.56 -9.71 2.63
N LYS A 85 14.25 -10.82 2.88
CA LYS A 85 15.07 -10.98 4.09
C LYS A 85 16.20 -9.94 4.15
N ASN A 86 16.92 -9.74 3.05
CA ASN A 86 18.00 -8.76 2.96
C ASN A 86 17.49 -7.31 3.09
N PHE A 87 16.29 -7.05 2.58
CA PHE A 87 15.63 -5.76 2.76
C PHE A 87 15.27 -5.51 4.23
N GLU A 88 14.70 -6.50 4.92
CA GLU A 88 14.35 -6.39 6.34
C GLU A 88 15.57 -6.14 7.23
N THR A 89 16.71 -6.78 6.96
CA THR A 89 17.95 -6.51 7.69
C THR A 89 18.46 -5.09 7.47
N ARG A 90 18.46 -4.60 6.22
CA ARG A 90 18.79 -3.18 5.90
C ARG A 90 17.87 -2.20 6.61
N LYS A 91 16.56 -2.42 6.55
CA LYS A 91 15.55 -1.58 7.19
C LYS A 91 15.76 -1.52 8.71
N ASN A 92 16.01 -2.67 9.34
CA ASN A 92 16.25 -2.72 10.78
C ASN A 92 17.54 -1.99 11.18
N TYR A 93 18.61 -2.12 10.38
CA TYR A 93 19.86 -1.39 10.61
C TYR A 93 19.66 0.12 10.55
N ALA A 94 19.04 0.64 9.48
CA ALA A 94 18.78 2.07 9.31
C ALA A 94 17.86 2.63 10.43
N MET A 95 16.87 1.84 10.86
CA MET A 95 15.99 2.23 11.97
C MET A 95 16.73 2.32 13.31
N ASN A 96 17.63 1.37 13.58
CA ASN A 96 18.46 1.41 14.79
C ASN A 96 19.39 2.63 14.76
N GLU A 97 20.03 2.90 13.63
CA GLU A 97 20.92 4.04 13.46
C GLU A 97 20.18 5.36 13.71
N TYR A 98 19.00 5.54 13.11
CA TYR A 98 18.11 6.68 13.35
C TYR A 98 17.80 6.87 14.85
N GLN A 99 17.51 5.79 15.57
CA GLN A 99 17.26 5.85 17.02
C GLN A 99 18.51 6.30 17.78
N THR A 100 19.69 5.82 17.42
CA THR A 100 20.93 6.24 18.08
C THR A 100 21.25 7.72 17.84
N ILE A 101 21.05 8.24 16.62
CA ILE A 101 21.28 9.66 16.31
C ILE A 101 20.26 10.52 17.05
N LYS A 102 19.00 10.11 17.07
CA LYS A 102 17.95 10.80 17.82
C LYS A 102 18.28 10.85 19.31
N GLN A 103 18.76 9.75 19.90
CA GLN A 103 19.21 9.72 21.31
C GLN A 103 20.36 10.70 21.55
N LYS A 104 21.39 10.69 20.71
CA LYS A 104 22.50 11.65 20.80
C LYS A 104 21.99 13.10 20.76
N ILE A 105 21.06 13.43 19.85
CA ILE A 105 20.46 14.76 19.77
C ILE A 105 19.75 15.17 21.07
N GLU A 106 19.00 14.26 21.69
CA GLU A 106 18.33 14.52 22.97
C GLU A 106 19.33 14.66 24.13
N GLU A 107 20.36 13.82 24.18
CA GLU A 107 21.48 13.96 25.14
C GLU A 107 22.19 15.32 24.98
N PHE A 108 22.45 15.76 23.76
CA PHE A 108 23.03 17.08 23.50
C PHE A 108 22.13 18.23 23.97
N LYS A 109 20.83 18.15 23.73
CA LYS A 109 19.85 19.16 24.18
C LYS A 109 19.75 19.25 25.70
N THR A 110 19.83 18.10 26.39
CA THR A 110 19.79 18.06 27.86
C THR A 110 21.08 18.58 28.49
N ALA A 111 22.24 18.32 27.88
CA ALA A 111 23.54 18.79 28.36
C ALA A 111 23.77 20.29 28.10
N ASN A 112 23.23 20.84 27.00
CA ASN A 112 23.38 22.24 26.63
C ASN A 112 22.00 22.90 26.39
N PRO A 113 21.47 23.72 27.33
CA PRO A 113 20.23 24.46 27.13
C PRO A 113 20.39 25.65 26.15
N SER A 114 21.62 25.94 25.73
CA SER A 114 21.89 26.74 24.54
C SER A 114 21.34 25.96 23.34
N ASN A 115 20.26 26.47 22.75
CA ASN A 115 19.45 25.86 21.69
C ASN A 115 20.19 25.64 20.33
N TYR A 116 21.52 25.57 20.34
CA TYR A 116 22.39 25.41 19.18
C TYR A 116 22.82 23.95 19.04
N LEU A 117 22.33 23.29 17.99
CA LEU A 117 22.68 21.91 17.67
C LEU A 117 23.93 21.88 16.78
N PRO A 118 24.90 20.97 17.02
CA PRO A 118 26.05 20.84 16.14
C PRO A 118 25.61 20.55 14.70
N GLU A 119 26.13 21.31 13.74
CA GLU A 119 25.74 21.19 12.34
C GLU A 119 25.99 19.78 11.77
N ALA A 120 27.07 19.12 12.21
CA ALA A 120 27.35 17.72 11.87
C ALA A 120 26.19 16.76 12.22
N LEU A 121 25.65 16.85 13.44
CA LEU A 121 24.52 16.01 13.87
C LEU A 121 23.24 16.32 13.08
N THR A 122 23.02 17.58 12.69
CA THR A 122 21.87 17.94 11.85
C THR A 122 21.98 17.37 10.44
N GLN A 123 23.18 17.29 9.88
CA GLN A 123 23.42 16.69 8.57
C GLN A 123 23.26 15.18 8.63
N GLU A 124 23.86 14.51 9.63
CA GLU A 124 23.71 13.06 9.83
C GLU A 124 22.23 12.64 9.96
N MET A 125 21.43 13.43 10.71
CA MET A 125 19.99 13.17 10.83
C MET A 125 19.26 13.27 9.49
N LYS A 126 19.56 14.31 8.69
CA LYS A 126 18.96 14.50 7.36
C LYS A 126 19.35 13.39 6.39
N ASP A 127 20.59 12.91 6.45
CA ASP A 127 21.07 11.84 5.59
C ASP A 127 20.37 10.51 5.92
N ILE A 128 20.19 10.19 7.20
CA ILE A 128 19.43 9.00 7.61
C ILE A 128 17.94 9.14 7.26
N GLU A 129 17.34 10.32 7.43
CA GLU A 129 15.94 10.55 7.03
C GLU A 129 15.73 10.28 5.54
N ARG A 130 16.68 10.69 4.69
CA ARG A 130 16.67 10.39 3.25
C ARG A 130 16.77 8.88 2.98
N GLN A 131 17.70 8.20 3.65
CA GLN A 131 17.82 6.74 3.52
C GLN A 131 16.53 6.00 3.94
N ILE A 132 15.85 6.49 4.99
CA ILE A 132 14.56 5.93 5.41
C ILE A 132 13.47 6.19 4.37
N GLU A 133 13.47 7.34 3.71
CA GLU A 133 12.55 7.64 2.62
C GLU A 133 12.77 6.69 1.43
N ASP A 134 14.02 6.50 1.01
CA ASP A 134 14.38 5.54 -0.04
C ASP A 134 13.94 4.10 0.34
N ILE A 135 14.14 3.69 1.59
CA ILE A 135 13.70 2.39 2.11
C ILE A 135 12.16 2.26 2.08
N LYS A 136 11.41 3.34 2.35
CA LYS A 136 9.94 3.30 2.27
C LYS A 136 9.44 3.15 0.84
N GLU A 137 10.10 3.80 -0.12
CA GLU A 137 9.80 3.63 -1.54
C GLU A 137 10.08 2.18 -1.99
N GLU A 138 11.24 1.64 -1.61
CA GLU A 138 11.61 0.24 -1.87
C GLU A 138 10.62 -0.74 -1.20
N GLU A 139 10.16 -0.47 0.02
CA GLU A 139 9.12 -1.25 0.71
C GLU A 139 7.79 -1.24 -0.06
N ALA A 140 7.39 -0.10 -0.62
CA ALA A 140 6.16 0.02 -1.40
C ALA A 140 6.24 -0.80 -2.70
N LEU A 141 7.40 -0.83 -3.35
CA LEU A 141 7.66 -1.66 -4.53
C LEU A 141 7.63 -3.15 -4.18
N LEU A 142 8.36 -3.55 -3.12
CA LEU A 142 8.35 -4.92 -2.62
C LEU A 142 6.94 -5.38 -2.22
N ASN A 143 6.13 -4.51 -1.62
CA ASN A 143 4.74 -4.85 -1.27
C ASN A 143 3.84 -5.05 -2.50
N LYS A 144 4.12 -4.37 -3.63
CA LYS A 144 3.42 -4.63 -4.89
C LYS A 144 3.83 -6.00 -5.45
N GLU A 145 5.12 -6.32 -5.45
CA GLU A 145 5.65 -7.64 -5.85
C GLU A 145 5.07 -8.76 -4.96
N LYS A 146 5.09 -8.61 -3.63
CA LYS A 146 4.54 -9.59 -2.66
C LYS A 146 3.06 -9.90 -2.93
N LYS A 147 2.26 -8.91 -3.31
CA LYS A 147 0.82 -9.11 -3.58
C LYS A 147 0.59 -10.06 -4.74
N VAL A 148 1.44 -10.03 -5.77
CA VAL A 148 1.37 -10.92 -6.92
C VAL A 148 1.69 -12.36 -6.48
N ASP A 149 2.76 -12.56 -5.72
CA ASP A 149 3.16 -13.89 -5.21
C ASP A 149 2.14 -14.51 -4.25
N VAL A 150 1.51 -13.70 -3.39
CA VAL A 150 0.48 -14.18 -2.45
C VAL A 150 -0.76 -14.68 -3.21
N ILE A 151 -1.09 -14.06 -4.35
CA ILE A 151 -2.21 -14.52 -5.19
C ILE A 151 -1.90 -15.94 -5.71
N ASP A 152 -0.71 -16.19 -6.27
CA ASP A 152 -0.27 -17.54 -6.71
C ASP A 152 -0.35 -18.57 -5.56
N LYS A 153 0.27 -18.26 -4.41
CA LYS A 153 0.25 -19.16 -3.23
C LYS A 153 -1.19 -19.45 -2.74
N SER A 154 -2.07 -18.45 -2.74
CA SER A 154 -3.46 -18.59 -2.28
C SER A 154 -4.31 -19.43 -3.24
N LEU A 155 -4.13 -19.28 -4.56
CA LEU A 155 -4.81 -20.07 -5.57
C LEU A 155 -4.42 -21.55 -5.44
N ASN A 156 -3.13 -21.84 -5.27
CA ASN A 156 -2.61 -23.19 -5.03
C ASN A 156 -3.15 -23.83 -3.73
N HIS A 157 -3.32 -23.05 -2.66
CA HIS A 157 -3.92 -23.56 -1.42
C HIS A 157 -5.42 -23.88 -1.57
N ILE A 158 -6.16 -23.03 -2.31
CA ILE A 158 -7.59 -23.24 -2.57
C ILE A 158 -7.80 -24.49 -3.44
N THR A 159 -6.98 -24.70 -4.47
CA THR A 159 -7.05 -25.91 -5.31
C THR A 159 -6.73 -27.17 -4.51
N TRP A 160 -5.74 -27.13 -3.61
CA TRP A 160 -5.41 -28.25 -2.73
C TRP A 160 -6.54 -28.60 -1.76
N ILE A 161 -7.16 -27.60 -1.11
CA ILE A 161 -8.33 -27.82 -0.24
C ILE A 161 -9.50 -28.43 -1.04
N ARG A 162 -9.74 -27.95 -2.27
CA ARG A 162 -10.77 -28.48 -3.15
C ARG A 162 -10.50 -29.94 -3.52
N TYR A 163 -9.25 -30.29 -3.84
CA TYR A 163 -8.83 -31.66 -4.13
C TYR A 163 -9.05 -32.59 -2.93
N GLN A 164 -8.70 -32.16 -1.72
CA GLN A 164 -8.94 -32.93 -0.49
C GLN A 164 -10.44 -33.18 -0.24
N LYS A 165 -11.29 -32.16 -0.43
CA LYS A 165 -12.75 -32.30 -0.30
C LYS A 165 -13.37 -33.21 -1.35
N ILE A 166 -12.90 -33.16 -2.60
CA ILE A 166 -13.39 -34.03 -3.67
C ILE A 166 -12.97 -35.48 -3.41
N ASN A 167 -11.73 -35.71 -2.98
CA ASN A 167 -11.25 -37.06 -2.69
C ASN A 167 -11.91 -37.69 -1.46
N SER A 168 -12.20 -36.90 -0.42
CA SER A 168 -12.96 -37.40 0.72
C SER A 168 -14.38 -37.76 0.28
N ALA A 169 -15.08 -36.90 -0.47
CA ALA A 169 -16.41 -37.18 -1.02
C ALA A 169 -16.44 -38.44 -1.92
N ASN A 170 -15.48 -38.60 -2.83
CA ASN A 170 -15.36 -39.77 -3.69
C ASN A 170 -15.06 -41.05 -2.90
N ARG A 171 -14.28 -40.97 -1.82
CA ARG A 171 -14.05 -42.10 -0.91
C ARG A 171 -15.34 -42.56 -0.23
N TYR A 172 -16.16 -41.62 0.27
CA TYR A 172 -17.47 -41.94 0.85
C TYR A 172 -18.41 -42.56 -0.18
N LEU A 173 -18.52 -41.99 -1.38
CA LEU A 173 -19.36 -42.54 -2.46
C LEU A 173 -18.90 -43.94 -2.89
N SER A 174 -17.59 -44.18 -3.01
CA SER A 174 -17.07 -45.50 -3.38
C SER A 174 -17.35 -46.58 -2.32
N ASN A 175 -17.43 -46.20 -1.05
CA ASN A 175 -17.75 -47.10 0.05
C ASN A 175 -19.26 -47.34 0.16
N SER A 176 -20.10 -46.37 -0.21
CA SER A 176 -21.56 -46.52 -0.27
C SER A 176 -22.06 -47.35 -1.45
N ILE A 177 -21.30 -47.42 -2.55
CA ILE A 177 -21.63 -48.24 -3.74
C ILE A 177 -21.21 -49.72 -3.54
N LYS A 178 -20.38 -50.02 -2.54
CA LYS A 178 -19.86 -51.37 -2.22
C LYS A 178 -20.66 -52.11 -1.12
N LEU A 179 -21.78 -51.56 -0.68
CA LEU A 179 -22.76 -52.19 0.22
C LEU A 179 -24.01 -52.57 -0.58
#